data_AF-A0A933L0V2-F1
#
_entry.id   AF-A0A933L0V2-F1
#
_cell.length_a   1.000
_cell.length_b   1.000
_cell.length_c   1.000
_cell.angle_alpha   90.00
_cell.angle_beta   90.00
_cell.angle_gamma   90.00
#
_symmetry.space_group_name_H-M   'P 1'
#
loop_
_entity.id
_entity.type
_entity.pdbx_description
1 polymer ?
#
loop_
_entity_poly.entity_id
_entity_poly.type
_entity_poly.pdbx_seq_one_letter_code
_entity_poly.pdbx_strand_id
1 'polypeptide(L)'
;MFGRLLFLTFLAVPLIEIALFILIGGAIGVVPTLLGVLLTAIAGAVLIRWQGISLLRDLQATLNRGELPARQLGDAMLIGLGGLLLLLPGYFSDLIGILLLIPATRSLIYRLLATRFRVVSAGGAPFVRDPNLIDLDDSGWRDR
;
A
#
# COMPACT_ATOMS: atom_id res chain seq x y z
N MET A 1 -15.45 -18.51 -1.37
CA MET A 1 -15.37 -17.72 -2.62
C MET A 1 -14.02 -17.00 -2.78
N PHE A 2 -13.52 -16.34 -1.73
CA PHE A 2 -12.26 -15.59 -1.75
C PHE A 2 -11.03 -16.41 -2.20
N GLY A 3 -10.84 -17.62 -1.66
CA GLY A 3 -9.73 -18.50 -2.06
C GLY A 3 -9.76 -18.90 -3.55
N ARG A 4 -10.96 -19.06 -4.13
CA ARG A 4 -11.10 -19.34 -5.57
C ARG A 4 -10.71 -18.14 -6.42
N LEU A 5 -11.04 -16.93 -5.98
CA LEU A 5 -10.66 -15.69 -6.67
C LEU A 5 -9.13 -15.51 -6.65
N LEU A 6 -8.49 -15.66 -5.49
CA LEU A 6 -7.03 -15.58 -5.37
C LEU A 6 -6.32 -16.61 -6.25
N PHE A 7 -6.79 -17.86 -6.24
CA PHE A 7 -6.23 -18.90 -7.10
C PHE A 7 -6.37 -18.57 -8.58
N LEU A 8 -7.54 -18.10 -9.01
CA LEU A 8 -7.76 -17.70 -10.41
C LEU A 8 -6.87 -16.53 -10.81
N THR A 9 -6.72 -15.50 -9.98
CA THR A 9 -5.83 -14.37 -10.27
C THR A 9 -4.37 -14.82 -10.33
N PHE A 10 -3.93 -15.64 -9.37
CA PHE A 10 -2.57 -16.18 -9.34
C PHE A 10 -2.23 -17.01 -10.57
N LEU A 11 -3.20 -17.75 -11.12
CA LEU A 11 -3.02 -18.50 -12.36
C LEU A 11 -3.15 -17.63 -13.62
N ALA A 12 -4.08 -16.67 -13.62
CA ALA A 12 -4.36 -15.82 -14.78
C ALA A 12 -3.21 -14.84 -15.07
N VAL A 13 -2.62 -14.24 -14.04
CA VAL A 13 -1.52 -13.28 -14.21
C VAL A 13 -0.35 -13.87 -15.02
N PRO A 14 0.29 -14.99 -14.63
CA PRO A 14 1.40 -15.55 -15.40
C PRO A 14 0.99 -16.01 -16.80
N LEU A 15 -0.25 -16.48 -17.00
CA LEU A 15 -0.75 -16.81 -18.34
C LEU A 15 -0.84 -15.56 -19.24
N ILE A 16 -1.32 -14.45 -18.69
CA ILE A 16 -1.35 -13.15 -19.38
C ILE A 16 0.07 -12.69 -19.70
N GLU A 17 1.02 -12.85 -18.78
CA GLU A 17 2.42 -12.49 -19.02
C GLU A 17 3.02 -13.30 -20.15
N ILE A 18 2.88 -14.64 -20.13
CA ILE A 18 3.41 -15.50 -21.18
C ILE A 18 2.81 -15.12 -22.54
N ALA A 19 1.49 -14.86 -22.60
CA ALA A 19 0.85 -14.40 -23.82
C ALA A 19 1.42 -13.06 -24.32
N LEU A 20 1.64 -12.09 -23.44
CA LEU A 20 2.25 -10.80 -23.78
C LEU A 20 3.69 -10.94 -24.26
N PHE A 21 4.50 -11.77 -23.61
CA PHE A 21 5.87 -12.05 -24.04
C PHE A 21 5.91 -12.65 -25.45
N ILE A 22 5.00 -13.58 -25.77
CA ILE A 22 4.91 -14.18 -27.10
C ILE A 22 4.46 -13.15 -28.14
N LEU A 23 3.44 -12.34 -27.82
CA LEU A 23 2.90 -11.34 -28.75
C LEU A 23 3.93 -10.23 -29.04
N ILE A 24 4.54 -9.67 -28.01
CA ILE A 24 5.54 -8.61 -28.15
C ILE A 24 6.83 -9.18 -28.74
N GLY A 25 7.28 -10.34 -28.26
CA GLY A 25 8.44 -11.04 -28.79
C GLY A 25 8.30 -11.41 -30.27
N GLY A 26 7.09 -11.77 -30.71
CA GLY A 26 6.79 -12.00 -32.12
C GLY A 26 6.74 -10.71 -32.95
N ALA A 27 6.35 -9.58 -32.36
CA ALA A 27 6.23 -8.30 -33.06
C ALA A 27 7.56 -7.57 -33.24
N ILE A 28 8.41 -7.54 -32.20
CA ILE A 28 9.67 -6.76 -32.19
C ILE A 28 10.93 -7.62 -32.02
N GLY A 29 10.79 -8.91 -31.72
CA GLY A 29 11.90 -9.82 -31.45
C GLY A 29 12.18 -10.00 -29.95
N VAL A 30 12.84 -11.12 -29.60
CA VAL A 30 13.09 -11.50 -28.21
C VAL A 30 14.04 -10.54 -27.50
N VAL A 31 15.12 -10.12 -28.16
CA VAL A 31 16.14 -9.23 -27.56
C VAL A 31 15.55 -7.88 -27.09
N PRO A 32 14.86 -7.10 -27.95
CA PRO A 32 14.26 -5.84 -27.50
C PRO A 32 13.13 -6.05 -26.47
N THR A 33 12.45 -7.20 -26.50
CA THR A 33 11.45 -7.57 -25.49
C THR A 33 12.08 -7.71 -24.10
N LEU A 34 13.17 -8.49 -24.00
CA LEU A 34 13.90 -8.65 -22.75
C LEU A 34 14.54 -7.34 -22.27
N LEU A 35 15.07 -6.52 -23.18
CA LEU A 35 15.58 -5.18 -22.84
C LEU A 35 14.48 -4.28 -22.30
N GLY A 36 13.28 -4.32 -22.88
CA GLY A 36 12.12 -3.57 -22.40
C GLY A 36 11.80 -3.90 -20.94
N VAL A 37 11.74 -5.19 -20.59
CA VAL A 37 11.48 -5.65 -19.22
C VAL A 37 12.61 -5.26 -18.26
N LEU A 38 13.87 -5.30 -18.71
CA LEU A 38 14.98 -4.84 -17.89
C LEU A 38 14.88 -3.32 -17.63
N LEU A 39 14.52 -2.55 -18.65
CA LEU A 39 14.35 -1.10 -18.53
C LEU A 39 13.21 -0.73 -17.58
N THR A 40 12.07 -1.41 -17.66
CA THR A 40 10.94 -1.19 -16.74
C THR A 40 11.31 -1.57 -15.30
N ALA A 41 12.03 -2.67 -15.09
CA ALA A 41 12.54 -3.06 -13.77
C ALA A 41 13.49 -2.01 -13.18
N ILE A 42 14.43 -1.49 -13.97
CA ILE A 42 15.35 -0.41 -13.55
C ILE A 42 14.57 0.87 -13.24
N ALA A 43 13.65 1.28 -14.12
CA ALA A 43 12.83 2.47 -13.91
C ALA A 43 12.01 2.36 -12.62
N GLY A 44 11.41 1.19 -12.38
CA GLY A 44 10.71 0.85 -11.15
C GLY A 44 11.59 0.98 -9.90
N ALA A 45 12.79 0.38 -9.93
CA ALA A 45 13.74 0.45 -8.82
C ALA A 45 14.18 1.90 -8.52
N VAL A 46 14.41 2.71 -9.56
CA VAL A 46 14.74 4.14 -9.40
C VAL A 46 13.58 4.90 -8.76
N LEU A 47 12.35 4.70 -9.24
CA LEU A 47 11.15 5.32 -8.67
C LEU A 47 10.94 4.96 -7.20
N ILE A 48 11.11 3.68 -6.84
CA ILE A 48 11.02 3.21 -5.45
C ILE A 48 12.10 3.85 -4.61
N ARG A 49 13.34 3.96 -5.09
CA ARG A 49 14.42 4.58 -4.34
C ARG A 49 14.17 6.06 -4.07
N TRP A 50 13.65 6.80 -5.04
CA TRP A 50 13.33 8.22 -4.89
C TRP A 50 12.15 8.45 -3.93
N GLN A 51 11.08 7.67 -4.07
CA GLN A 51 9.88 7.80 -3.23
C GLN A 51 10.07 7.21 -1.83
N GLY A 52 10.86 6.14 -1.70
CA GLY A 52 11.13 5.49 -0.43
C GLY A 52 11.92 6.39 0.53
N ILE A 53 12.94 7.10 0.03
CA ILE A 53 13.74 8.01 0.88
C ILE A 53 12.89 9.19 1.38
N SER A 54 12.08 9.80 0.52
CA SER A 54 11.19 10.89 0.91
C SER A 54 10.16 10.41 1.94
N LEU A 55 9.55 9.26 1.69
CA LEU A 55 8.57 8.67 2.60
C LEU A 55 9.16 8.36 3.98
N LEU A 56 10.37 7.79 4.06
CA LEU A 56 11.03 7.50 5.32
C LEU A 56 11.33 8.76 6.12
N ARG A 57 11.72 9.86 5.45
CA ARG A 57 11.94 11.16 6.09
C ARG A 57 10.64 11.72 6.67
N ASP A 58 9.55 11.65 5.91
CA ASP A 58 8.25 12.14 6.34
C ASP A 58 7.66 11.29 7.49
N LEU A 59 7.86 9.97 7.44
CA LEU A 59 7.54 9.04 8.52
C LEU A 59 8.26 9.43 9.80
N GLN A 60 9.59 9.56 9.75
CA GLN A 60 10.40 9.93 10.90
C GLN A 60 9.99 11.29 11.46
N ALA A 61 9.78 12.30 10.61
CA ALA A 61 9.34 13.63 11.03
C ALA A 61 7.98 13.61 11.73
N THR A 62 7.03 12.81 11.23
CA THR A 62 5.68 12.69 11.82
C THR A 62 5.72 11.95 13.15
N LEU A 63 6.49 10.87 13.25
CA LEU A 63 6.69 10.14 14.50
C LEU A 63 7.38 10.99 15.58
N ASN A 64 8.37 11.81 15.19
CA ASN A 64 9.05 12.72 16.10
C ASN A 64 8.11 13.81 16.66
N ARG A 65 7.00 14.11 15.97
CA ARG A 65 5.94 15.01 16.45
C ARG A 65 4.91 14.31 17.35
N GLY A 66 5.03 13.00 17.58
CA GLY A 66 4.06 12.21 18.33
C GLY A 66 2.75 11.96 17.56
N GLU A 67 2.74 12.18 16.24
CA GLU A 67 1.58 11.99 15.38
C GLU A 67 1.58 10.59 14.75
N LEU A 68 0.41 10.01 14.51
CA LEU A 68 0.27 8.72 13.83
C LEU A 68 0.38 8.90 12.29
N PRO A 69 1.39 8.31 11.62
CA PRO A 69 1.63 8.54 10.20
C PRO A 69 0.82 7.59 9.30
N ALA A 70 -0.50 7.56 9.47
CA ALA A 70 -1.37 6.59 8.78
C ALA A 70 -1.26 6.67 7.24
N ARG A 71 -1.15 7.90 6.70
CA ARG A 71 -1.02 8.11 5.26
C ARG A 71 0.30 7.59 4.72
N GLN A 72 1.40 7.86 5.41
CA GLN A 72 2.73 7.44 5.00
C GLN A 72 2.89 5.92 5.08
N LEU A 73 2.27 5.26 6.07
CA LEU A 73 2.23 3.80 6.15
C LEU A 73 1.46 3.19 4.97
N GLY A 74 0.33 3.78 4.59
CA GLY A 74 -0.39 3.38 3.37
C GLY A 74 0.46 3.54 2.11
N ASP A 75 1.19 4.66 2.01
CA ASP A 75 2.06 4.92 0.86
C ASP A 75 3.23 3.93 0.83
N ALA A 76 3.78 3.54 1.99
CA ALA A 76 4.82 2.52 2.10
C ALA A 76 4.33 1.17 1.58
N MET A 77 3.10 0.78 1.95
CA MET A 77 2.48 -0.47 1.50
C MET A 77 2.25 -0.47 -0.01
N LEU A 78 1.71 0.62 -0.57
CA LEU A 78 1.45 0.74 -2.01
C LEU A 78 2.76 0.76 -2.81
N ILE A 79 3.78 1.47 -2.33
CA ILE A 79 5.11 1.48 -2.97
C ILE A 79 5.75 0.09 -2.89
N GLY A 80 5.65 -0.59 -1.74
CA GLY A 80 6.16 -1.94 -1.53
C GLY A 80 5.47 -2.98 -2.43
N LEU A 81 4.14 -2.94 -2.54
CA LEU A 81 3.37 -3.78 -3.45
C LEU A 81 3.75 -3.51 -4.92
N GLY A 82 3.94 -2.25 -5.29
CA GLY A 82 4.36 -1.87 -6.64
C GLY A 82 5.74 -2.42 -6.97
N GLY A 83 6.66 -2.33 -6.01
CA GLY A 83 7.99 -2.92 -6.13
C GLY A 83 7.99 -4.45 -6.18
N LEU A 84 7.13 -5.11 -5.40
CA LEU A 84 6.99 -6.55 -5.44
C LEU A 84 6.45 -7.04 -6.80
N LEU A 85 5.50 -6.31 -7.38
CA LEU A 85 4.99 -6.59 -8.73
C LEU A 85 6.08 -6.42 -9.79
N LEU A 86 6.89 -5.35 -9.70
CA LEU A 86 8.00 -5.08 -10.61
C LEU A 86 9.19 -6.04 -10.46
N LEU A 87 9.26 -6.77 -9.34
CA LEU A 87 10.30 -7.77 -9.11
C LEU A 87 10.07 -9.01 -9.99
N LEU A 88 8.81 -9.32 -10.30
CA LEU A 88 8.44 -10.37 -11.22
C LEU A 88 8.49 -9.80 -12.65
N PRO A 89 9.51 -10.13 -13.46
CA PRO A 89 9.67 -9.52 -14.79
C PRO A 89 8.49 -9.88 -15.70
N GLY A 90 7.64 -8.90 -16.02
CA GLY A 90 6.46 -9.11 -16.86
C GLY A 90 5.81 -7.80 -17.28
N TYR A 91 5.33 -7.71 -18.52
CA TYR A 91 4.76 -6.48 -19.06
C TYR A 91 3.48 -6.02 -18.35
N PHE A 92 2.63 -6.96 -17.96
CA PHE A 92 1.36 -6.62 -17.30
C PHE A 92 1.60 -6.20 -15.85
N SER A 93 2.40 -6.98 -15.13
CA SER A 93 2.79 -6.75 -13.74
C SER A 93 3.61 -5.48 -13.60
N ASP A 94 4.51 -5.19 -14.55
CA ASP A 94 5.28 -3.95 -14.59
C ASP A 94 4.37 -2.73 -14.75
N LEU A 95 3.37 -2.83 -15.64
CA LEU A 95 2.42 -1.73 -15.86
C LEU A 95 1.60 -1.44 -14.61
N ILE A 96 1.10 -2.48 -13.93
CA ILE A 96 0.38 -2.32 -12.66
C ILE A 96 1.32 -1.80 -11.57
N GLY A 97 2.53 -2.34 -11.47
CA GLY A 97 3.53 -1.96 -10.48
C GLY A 97 3.91 -0.48 -10.61
N ILE A 98 4.26 -0.03 -11.82
CA ILE A 98 4.54 1.38 -12.12
C ILE A 98 3.31 2.24 -11.83
N LEU A 99 2.12 1.82 -12.22
CA LEU A 99 0.89 2.56 -11.95
C LEU A 99 0.69 2.78 -10.44
N LEU A 100 1.03 1.79 -9.61
CA LEU A 100 0.97 1.90 -8.14
C LEU A 100 2.05 2.84 -7.56
N LEU A 101 3.21 2.92 -8.23
CA LEU A 101 4.26 3.88 -7.90
C LEU A 101 3.90 5.33 -8.27
N ILE A 102 2.90 5.57 -9.12
CA ILE A 102 2.46 6.92 -9.47
C ILE A 102 1.63 7.53 -8.32
N PRO A 103 2.00 8.72 -7.79
CA PRO A 103 1.29 9.35 -6.67
C PRO A 103 -0.20 9.62 -6.95
N ALA A 104 -0.56 9.96 -8.20
CA ALA A 104 -1.93 10.19 -8.62
C ALA A 104 -2.80 8.94 -8.42
N THR A 105 -2.30 7.76 -8.80
CA THR A 105 -3.00 6.49 -8.62
C THR A 105 -3.22 6.19 -7.14
N ARG A 106 -2.20 6.42 -6.29
CA ARG A 106 -2.35 6.25 -4.84
C ARG A 106 -3.45 7.16 -4.29
N SER A 107 -3.47 8.42 -4.69
CA SER A 107 -4.52 9.36 -4.28
C SER A 107 -5.93 8.89 -4.68
N LEU A 108 -6.08 8.27 -5.87
CA LEU A 108 -7.33 7.70 -6.33
C LEU A 108 -7.73 6.48 -5.48
N ILE A 109 -6.78 5.58 -5.20
CA ILE A 109 -6.98 4.43 -4.32
C ILE A 109 -7.52 4.91 -2.96
N TYR A 110 -6.88 5.89 -2.33
CA TYR A 110 -7.38 6.43 -1.05
C TYR A 110 -8.78 7.00 -1.14
N ARG A 111 -9.15 7.71 -2.22
CA ARG A 111 -10.51 8.24 -2.40
C ARG A 111 -11.55 7.12 -2.49
N LEU A 112 -11.23 6.07 -3.25
CA LEU A 112 -12.10 4.90 -3.41
C LEU A 112 -12.26 4.15 -2.08
N LEU A 113 -11.17 3.96 -1.34
CA LEU A 113 -11.20 3.35 -0.01
C LEU A 113 -11.98 4.21 0.98
N ALA A 114 -11.73 5.52 1.05
CA ALA A 114 -12.43 6.42 1.97
C ALA A 114 -13.95 6.41 1.78
N THR A 115 -14.43 6.12 0.57
CA THR A 115 -15.87 5.98 0.28
C THR A 115 -16.47 4.69 0.82
N ARG A 116 -15.65 3.67 1.11
CA ARG A 116 -16.06 2.32 1.55
C ARG A 116 -15.74 2.03 3.02
N PHE A 117 -14.78 2.73 3.61
CA PHE A 117 -14.43 2.58 5.02
C PHE A 117 -15.11 3.66 5.86
N ARG A 118 -16.04 3.25 6.72
CA ARG A 118 -16.56 4.12 7.79
C ARG A 118 -15.38 4.35 8.74
N VAL A 119 -14.86 5.57 8.78
CA VAL A 119 -13.83 5.96 9.74
C VAL A 119 -14.44 5.78 11.12
N VAL A 120 -14.13 4.65 11.77
CA VAL A 120 -14.31 4.52 13.21
C VAL A 120 -13.23 5.40 13.77
N SER A 121 -13.59 6.67 13.99
CA SER A 121 -12.77 7.54 14.79
C SER A 121 -12.63 6.83 16.13
N ALA A 122 -11.44 6.34 16.45
CA ALA A 122 -11.04 6.11 17.83
C ALA A 122 -10.88 7.49 18.50
N GLY A 123 -11.89 8.35 18.35
CA GLY A 123 -12.10 9.51 19.21
C GLY A 123 -12.58 8.91 20.52
N GLY A 124 -11.90 9.28 21.61
CA GLY A 124 -12.18 8.79 22.94
C GLY A 124 -13.68 8.70 23.18
N ALA A 125 -14.10 7.61 23.83
CA ALA A 125 -15.45 7.51 24.34
C ALA A 125 -15.80 8.86 24.99
N PRO A 126 -16.93 9.50 24.61
CA PRO A 126 -17.38 10.66 25.37
C PRO A 126 -17.38 10.21 26.83
N PHE A 127 -16.71 10.98 27.68
CA PHE A 127 -16.76 10.79 29.12
C PHE A 127 -18.24 10.96 29.50
N VAL A 128 -19.00 9.87 29.43
CA VAL A 128 -20.33 9.82 29.99
C VAL A 128 -20.04 9.84 31.47
N ARG A 129 -20.12 11.04 32.04
CA ARG A 129 -20.13 11.24 33.49
C ARG A 129 -21.42 10.58 33.96
N ASP A 130 -21.35 9.27 34.17
CA ASP A 130 -22.45 8.51 34.73
C ASP A 130 -22.62 9.03 36.17
N PRO A 131 -23.73 9.70 36.51
CA PRO A 131 -23.94 10.29 37.82
C PRO A 131 -23.93 9.24 38.94
N ASN A 132 -24.04 7.95 38.58
CA ASN A 132 -24.01 6.82 39.50
C ASN A 132 -22.65 6.09 39.54
N LEU A 133 -21.62 6.59 38.84
CA LEU A 133 -20.27 6.07 38.99
C LEU A 133 -19.67 6.60 40.29
N ILE A 134 -19.48 5.72 41.27
CA ILE A 134 -18.71 6.02 42.46
C ILE A 134 -17.24 6.03 42.04
N ASP A 135 -16.71 7.23 41.77
CA ASP A 135 -15.27 7.43 41.67
C ASP A 135 -14.68 7.14 43.04
N LEU A 136 -13.89 6.06 43.13
CA LEU A 136 -13.05 5.79 44.29
C LEU A 136 -11.93 6.83 44.27
N ASP A 137 -12.21 8.02 44.80
CA ASP A 137 -11.18 8.99 45.08
C ASP A 137 -10.38 8.56 46.31
N ASP A 138 -9.10 8.93 46.35
CA ASP A 138 -8.20 8.57 47.46
C ASP A 138 -8.65 9.17 48.82
N SER A 139 -9.69 10.01 48.82
CA SER A 139 -10.27 10.64 50.00
C SER A 139 -11.29 9.76 50.74
N GLY A 140 -11.77 8.67 50.12
CA GLY A 140 -12.71 7.72 50.71
C GLY A 140 -12.08 6.65 51.61
N TRP A 141 -10.76 6.59 51.70
CA TRP A 141 -10.06 5.55 52.46
C TRP A 141 -10.06 5.86 53.96
N ARG A 142 -10.85 5.10 54.73
CA ARG A 142 -10.87 5.14 56.19
C ARG A 142 -10.23 3.87 56.74
N ASP A 143 -9.01 3.99 57.24
CA ASP A 143 -8.41 3.00 58.13
C ASP A 143 -9.28 2.87 59.38
N ARG A 144 -9.83 1.68 59.59
CA ARG A 144 -10.55 1.31 60.81
C ARG A 144 -9.58 0.88 61.89
#